data_AF-A0A968X505-F1
#
_entry.id   AF-A0A968X505-F1
#
_cell.length_a   1.000
_cell.length_b   1.000
_cell.length_c   1.000
_cell.angle_alpha   90.00
_cell.angle_beta   90.00
_cell.angle_gamma   90.00
#
_symmetry.space_group_name_H-M   'P 1'
#
loop_
_entity.id
_entity.type
_entity.pdbx_description
1 polymer ?
#
loop_
_entity_poly.entity_id
_entity_poly.type
_entity_poly.pdbx_seq_one_letter_code
_entity_poly.pdbx_strand_id
1 'polypeptide(L)'
;MNLLLHNANVYTVNAAQTRVQPRATAIAISHGRIVAVGSDDDVKNISLPGAQAINLNGAFVLPGLIDAHVHLEWTGLAMQRVELYDMPTLDAAVSKVRARAQQTPKGKWVTGRGWNQSDWGGELPTAAHLDAATTEHPVFLNSRSGHSGWANSAALRLAGVDMNTADPAGGEIVRDASGQPTGLFLETAMDLIGKHIPTPTPQEEEEATLLAMRAMNKVGLTGVHCMDGEGGIQTFGTYQRLREQGASSLRVVKMLPVQALDHAIGAGLRAGYGDAWLRIGGIKVFSDGALGPKSAAMVQPYEGEPSNTGIDIYDKETLTEFAVKAMSHGLSVTTHAIGDRANMMCWMRTRLGCAKEKIGYWLLAIVQ
;
A
#
# COMPACT_ATOMS: atom_id res chain seq x y z
N MET A 1 -8.20 29.05 -5.02
CA MET A 1 -7.41 29.74 -6.06
C MET A 1 -8.15 29.65 -7.39
N ASN A 2 -8.10 30.72 -8.18
CA ASN A 2 -8.66 30.78 -9.53
C ASN A 2 -7.49 30.73 -10.54
N LEU A 3 -7.59 29.89 -11.58
CA LEU A 3 -6.56 29.74 -12.61
C LEU A 3 -7.18 29.76 -14.01
N LEU A 4 -6.44 30.34 -14.96
CA LEU A 4 -6.71 30.22 -16.39
C LEU A 4 -5.49 29.59 -17.06
N LEU A 5 -5.60 28.32 -17.45
CA LEU A 5 -4.56 27.62 -18.20
C LEU A 5 -4.84 27.81 -19.68
N HIS A 6 -3.87 28.27 -20.47
CA HIS A 6 -4.08 28.57 -21.89
C HIS A 6 -2.86 28.19 -22.74
N ASN A 7 -3.03 28.15 -24.05
CA ASN A 7 -2.05 27.69 -25.04
C ASN A 7 -1.51 26.30 -24.67
N ALA A 8 -2.43 25.33 -24.55
CA ALA A 8 -2.15 23.97 -24.12
C ALA A 8 -2.68 22.94 -25.13
N ASN A 9 -2.29 21.67 -24.96
CA ASN A 9 -2.92 20.53 -25.62
C ASN A 9 -3.66 19.71 -24.56
N VAL A 10 -4.94 20.02 -24.34
CA VAL A 10 -5.75 19.43 -23.26
C VAL A 10 -6.49 18.21 -23.79
N TYR A 11 -6.30 17.06 -23.14
CA TYR A 11 -7.09 15.86 -23.39
C TYR A 11 -8.12 15.65 -22.29
N THR A 12 -9.40 15.65 -22.64
CA THR A 12 -10.50 15.57 -21.66
C THR A 12 -10.98 14.14 -21.40
N VAL A 13 -10.52 13.16 -22.19
CA VAL A 13 -10.96 11.75 -22.18
C VAL A 13 -12.48 11.60 -22.44
N ASN A 14 -13.15 12.67 -22.89
CA ASN A 14 -14.58 12.69 -23.12
C ASN A 14 -14.91 12.36 -24.58
N ALA A 15 -14.82 11.08 -24.95
CA ALA A 15 -15.13 10.64 -26.31
C ALA A 15 -16.65 10.62 -26.62
N ALA A 16 -17.51 10.67 -25.60
CA ALA A 16 -18.94 10.33 -25.70
C ALA A 16 -19.91 11.52 -25.53
N GLN A 17 -19.46 12.73 -25.20
CA GLN A 17 -20.35 13.90 -25.04
C GLN A 17 -20.09 14.97 -26.11
N THR A 18 -21.16 15.39 -26.79
CA THR A 18 -21.15 16.34 -27.91
C THR A 18 -20.85 17.81 -27.52
N ARG A 19 -20.78 18.14 -26.23
CA ARG A 19 -20.59 19.51 -25.74
C ARG A 19 -19.16 19.86 -25.31
N VAL A 20 -18.30 18.86 -25.07
CA VAL A 20 -16.89 19.07 -24.71
C VAL A 20 -16.07 18.28 -25.71
N GLN A 21 -15.29 18.97 -26.53
CA GLN A 21 -14.43 18.29 -27.48
C GLN A 21 -13.40 17.40 -26.73
N PRO A 22 -13.01 16.25 -27.30
CA PRO A 22 -12.01 15.37 -26.68
C PRO A 22 -10.64 16.06 -26.55
N ARG A 23 -10.44 17.16 -27.29
CA ARG A 23 -9.29 18.06 -27.22
C ARG A 23 -9.73 19.51 -26.98
N ALA A 24 -8.94 20.24 -26.21
CA ALA A 24 -9.12 21.66 -25.92
C ALA A 24 -7.76 22.37 -25.83
N THR A 25 -7.75 23.70 -25.83
CA THR A 25 -6.49 24.47 -25.69
C THR A 25 -6.42 25.31 -24.41
N ALA A 26 -7.52 25.43 -23.67
CA ALA A 26 -7.57 26.15 -22.40
C ALA A 26 -8.53 25.55 -21.36
N ILE A 27 -8.28 25.83 -20.09
CA ILE A 27 -9.08 25.41 -18.92
C ILE A 27 -9.22 26.58 -17.95
N ALA A 28 -10.45 26.86 -17.50
CA ALA A 28 -10.72 27.74 -16.36
C ALA A 28 -10.98 26.91 -15.10
N ILE A 29 -10.28 27.24 -14.01
CA ILE A 29 -10.39 26.56 -12.72
C ILE A 29 -10.79 27.56 -11.66
N SER A 30 -11.87 27.31 -10.93
CA SER A 30 -12.25 28.07 -9.75
C SER A 30 -12.40 27.17 -8.55
N HIS A 31 -11.77 27.55 -7.43
CA HIS A 31 -11.85 26.81 -6.16
C HIS A 31 -11.58 25.29 -6.30
N GLY A 32 -10.61 24.93 -7.14
CA GLY A 32 -10.22 23.53 -7.37
C GLY A 32 -11.17 22.74 -8.26
N ARG A 33 -12.13 23.40 -8.93
CA ARG A 33 -13.04 22.78 -9.92
C ARG A 33 -12.85 23.41 -11.29
N ILE A 34 -12.94 22.58 -12.33
CA ILE A 34 -12.99 23.06 -13.71
C ILE A 34 -14.36 23.69 -13.93
N VAL A 35 -14.38 24.99 -14.26
CA VAL A 35 -15.61 25.74 -14.56
C VAL A 35 -15.82 25.93 -16.05
N ALA A 36 -14.77 25.79 -16.86
CA ALA A 36 -14.86 25.70 -18.31
C ALA A 36 -13.64 25.01 -18.92
N VAL A 37 -13.83 24.45 -20.11
CA VAL A 37 -12.80 23.84 -20.95
C VAL A 37 -13.19 24.06 -22.41
N GLY A 38 -12.24 24.50 -23.24
CA GLY A 38 -12.53 24.89 -24.62
C GLY A 38 -11.30 25.44 -25.35
N SER A 39 -11.53 26.28 -26.35
CA SER A 39 -10.46 27.06 -26.99
C SER A 39 -9.93 28.16 -26.05
N ASP A 40 -8.78 28.73 -26.40
CA ASP A 40 -8.20 29.88 -25.71
C ASP A 40 -9.18 31.07 -25.69
N ASP A 41 -9.91 31.30 -26.78
CA ASP A 41 -10.91 32.38 -26.86
C ASP A 41 -12.13 32.09 -25.99
N ASP A 42 -12.59 30.83 -25.91
CA ASP A 42 -13.71 30.45 -25.03
C ASP A 42 -13.39 30.75 -23.57
N VAL A 43 -12.17 30.44 -23.14
CA VAL A 43 -11.73 30.59 -21.74
C VAL A 43 -11.33 32.02 -21.41
N LYS A 44 -10.71 32.76 -22.35
CA LYS A 44 -10.29 34.15 -22.15
C LYS A 44 -11.47 35.09 -21.88
N ASN A 45 -12.64 34.77 -22.42
CA ASN A 45 -13.86 35.56 -22.24
C ASN A 45 -14.59 35.28 -20.92
N ILE A 46 -14.12 34.33 -20.12
CA ILE A 46 -14.73 34.01 -18.83
C ILE A 46 -14.31 35.03 -17.79
N SER A 47 -15.28 35.70 -17.19
CA SER A 47 -15.04 36.56 -16.03
C SER A 47 -14.72 35.69 -14.82
N LEU A 48 -13.43 35.58 -14.51
CA LEU A 48 -12.94 34.92 -13.30
C LEU A 48 -12.03 35.87 -12.52
N PRO A 49 -12.61 36.76 -11.68
CA PRO A 49 -11.84 37.77 -10.94
C PRO A 49 -10.71 37.15 -10.11
N GLY A 50 -9.53 37.78 -10.16
CA GLY A 50 -8.34 37.33 -9.44
C GLY A 50 -7.75 36.01 -9.95
N ALA A 51 -8.15 35.53 -11.14
CA ALA A 51 -7.54 34.34 -11.73
C ALA A 51 -6.10 34.62 -12.19
N GLN A 52 -5.19 33.72 -11.85
CA GLN A 52 -3.85 33.72 -12.41
C GLN A 52 -3.88 33.05 -13.79
N ALA A 53 -3.47 33.78 -14.83
CA ALA A 53 -3.30 33.24 -16.17
C ALA A 53 -1.92 32.56 -16.30
N ILE A 54 -1.90 31.33 -16.81
CA ILE A 54 -0.70 30.51 -16.99
C ILE A 54 -0.66 30.03 -18.44
N ASN A 55 0.33 30.52 -19.18
CA ASN A 55 0.64 30.05 -20.53
C ASN A 55 1.39 28.72 -20.46
N LEU A 56 0.83 27.65 -21.02
CA LEU A 56 1.41 26.32 -21.02
C LEU A 56 2.34 26.05 -22.22
N ASN A 57 2.52 27.02 -23.13
CA ASN A 57 3.46 26.93 -24.26
C ASN A 57 3.33 25.65 -25.10
N GLY A 58 2.10 25.21 -25.35
CA GLY A 58 1.77 23.99 -26.08
C GLY A 58 1.91 22.70 -25.28
N ALA A 59 2.21 22.76 -23.97
CA ALA A 59 2.34 21.58 -23.14
C ALA A 59 1.03 20.79 -23.06
N PHE A 60 1.17 19.47 -22.86
CA PHE A 60 0.05 18.55 -22.81
C PHE A 60 -0.56 18.51 -21.40
N VAL A 61 -1.90 18.53 -21.32
CA VAL A 61 -2.66 18.43 -20.06
C VAL A 61 -3.55 17.20 -20.11
N LEU A 62 -3.38 16.34 -19.11
CA LEU A 62 -4.16 15.12 -18.89
C LEU A 62 -4.92 15.21 -17.56
N PRO A 63 -6.04 14.49 -17.40
CA PRO A 63 -6.60 14.26 -16.08
C PRO A 63 -5.54 13.58 -15.19
N GLY A 64 -5.48 13.99 -13.93
CA GLY A 64 -4.61 13.34 -12.97
C GLY A 64 -4.93 11.86 -12.86
N LEU A 65 -3.89 11.02 -12.80
CA LEU A 65 -4.05 9.57 -12.75
C LEU A 65 -4.62 9.14 -11.41
N ILE A 66 -5.40 8.05 -11.43
CA ILE A 66 -5.96 7.44 -10.22
C ILE A 66 -5.52 5.99 -10.17
N ASP A 67 -4.86 5.60 -9.09
CA ASP A 67 -4.55 4.19 -8.83
C ASP A 67 -5.79 3.49 -8.29
N ALA A 68 -6.25 2.45 -8.97
CA ALA A 68 -7.46 1.71 -8.59
C ALA A 68 -7.23 0.70 -7.46
N HIS A 69 -5.99 0.47 -7.02
CA HIS A 69 -5.67 -0.42 -5.91
C HIS A 69 -4.29 -0.13 -5.31
N VAL A 70 -4.26 0.40 -4.09
CA VAL A 70 -2.99 0.57 -3.38
C VAL A 70 -3.13 0.34 -1.87
N HIS A 71 -2.02 -0.04 -1.26
CA HIS A 71 -1.82 0.02 0.18
C HIS A 71 -0.93 1.24 0.48
N LEU A 72 -1.54 2.41 0.66
CA LEU A 72 -0.84 3.70 0.63
C LEU A 72 0.03 3.91 1.87
N GLU A 73 -0.53 3.70 3.06
CA GLU A 73 0.23 3.81 4.32
C GLU A 73 1.36 2.77 4.37
N TRP A 74 1.06 1.52 3.98
CA TRP A 74 2.05 0.44 3.92
C TRP A 74 3.17 0.74 2.93
N THR A 75 2.84 1.33 1.77
CA THR A 75 3.85 1.80 0.81
C THR A 75 4.77 2.83 1.49
N GLY A 76 4.20 3.77 2.23
CA GLY A 76 4.95 4.76 3.00
C GLY A 76 5.89 4.14 4.03
N LEU A 77 5.38 3.20 4.83
CA LEU A 77 6.16 2.48 5.83
C LEU A 77 7.26 1.64 5.17
N ALA A 78 6.98 0.99 4.04
CA ALA A 78 7.96 0.21 3.29
C ALA A 78 9.09 1.10 2.72
N MET A 79 8.78 2.31 2.24
CA MET A 79 9.78 3.28 1.80
C MET A 79 10.73 3.73 2.93
N GLN A 80 10.34 3.57 4.19
CA GLN A 80 11.19 3.85 5.35
C GLN A 80 12.13 2.70 5.72
N ARG A 81 12.00 1.53 5.09
CA ARG A 81 12.83 0.35 5.34
C ARG A 81 14.04 0.30 4.43
N VAL A 82 15.07 -0.43 4.83
CA VAL A 82 16.21 -0.77 3.97
C VAL A 82 15.83 -1.94 3.08
N GLU A 83 15.86 -1.75 1.76
CA GLU A 83 15.66 -2.85 0.80
C GLU A 83 17.03 -3.38 0.35
N LEU A 84 17.35 -4.65 0.63
CA LEU A 84 18.65 -5.28 0.39
C LEU A 84 18.62 -6.34 -0.72
N TYR A 85 17.58 -6.33 -1.56
CA TYR A 85 17.49 -7.20 -2.72
C TYR A 85 18.64 -6.96 -3.71
N ASP A 86 19.18 -8.06 -4.24
CA ASP A 86 20.18 -8.10 -5.31
C ASP A 86 21.44 -7.25 -5.00
N MET A 87 21.86 -7.24 -3.72
CA MET A 87 23.09 -6.57 -3.29
C MET A 87 24.30 -7.46 -3.57
N PRO A 88 25.25 -7.02 -4.43
CA PRO A 88 26.32 -7.90 -4.93
C PRO A 88 27.38 -8.26 -3.88
N THR A 89 27.44 -7.53 -2.77
CA THR A 89 28.39 -7.81 -1.67
C THR A 89 27.79 -7.44 -0.32
N LEU A 90 28.30 -8.07 0.75
CA LEU A 90 27.96 -7.72 2.13
C LEU A 90 28.27 -6.24 2.44
N ASP A 91 29.41 -5.74 1.96
CA ASP A 91 29.80 -4.32 2.12
C ASP A 91 28.80 -3.35 1.47
N ALA A 92 28.23 -3.71 0.31
CA ALA A 92 27.20 -2.91 -0.34
C ALA A 92 25.92 -2.87 0.52
N ALA A 93 25.52 -4.01 1.09
CA ALA A 93 24.40 -4.09 2.01
C ALA A 93 24.63 -3.25 3.28
N VAL A 94 25.79 -3.39 3.92
CA VAL A 94 26.20 -2.60 5.10
C VAL A 94 26.21 -1.10 4.80
N SER A 95 26.71 -0.71 3.63
CA SER A 95 26.74 0.71 3.21
C SER A 95 25.32 1.28 3.04
N LYS A 96 24.38 0.48 2.53
CA LYS A 96 22.97 0.89 2.42
C LYS A 96 22.30 1.04 3.78
N VAL A 97 22.63 0.16 4.73
CA VAL A 97 22.19 0.28 6.13
C VAL A 97 22.76 1.56 6.76
N ARG A 98 24.06 1.85 6.54
CA ARG A 98 24.70 3.08 7.05
C ARG A 98 24.02 4.34 6.51
N ALA A 99 23.72 4.38 5.22
CA ALA A 99 23.03 5.51 4.59
C ALA A 99 21.62 5.72 5.18
N ARG A 100 20.91 4.63 5.51
CA ARG A 100 19.63 4.72 6.22
C ARG A 100 19.81 5.23 7.63
N ALA A 101 20.76 4.67 8.39
CA ALA A 101 21.01 5.07 9.78
C ALA A 101 21.29 6.58 9.92
N GLN A 102 22.03 7.17 8.97
CA GLN A 102 22.30 8.62 8.94
C GLN A 102 21.04 9.50 8.77
N GLN A 103 19.95 8.94 8.24
CA GLN A 103 18.67 9.62 8.04
C GLN A 103 17.65 9.27 9.12
N THR A 104 18.00 8.36 10.03
CA THR A 104 17.12 7.87 11.09
C THR A 104 17.38 8.69 12.37
N PRO A 105 16.35 9.18 13.09
CA PRO A 105 16.55 9.84 14.37
C PRO A 105 17.23 8.94 15.40
N LYS A 106 18.20 9.47 16.16
CA LYS A 106 19.03 8.71 17.10
C LYS A 106 18.20 7.78 18.00
N GLY A 107 18.62 6.52 18.10
CA GLY A 107 17.96 5.49 18.91
C GLY A 107 16.71 4.85 18.29
N LYS A 108 16.19 5.37 17.17
CA LYS A 108 15.12 4.70 16.42
C LYS A 108 15.67 3.51 15.64
N TRP A 109 14.81 2.50 15.44
CA TRP A 109 15.15 1.27 14.73
C TRP A 109 15.45 1.51 13.25
N VAL A 110 16.46 0.81 12.74
CA VAL A 110 16.68 0.64 11.30
C VAL A 110 16.22 -0.76 10.94
N THR A 111 15.12 -0.84 10.20
CA THR A 111 14.54 -2.11 9.75
C THR A 111 14.65 -2.27 8.25
N GLY A 112 14.58 -3.50 7.76
CA GLY A 112 14.79 -3.80 6.35
C GLY A 112 14.53 -5.25 6.01
N ARG A 113 14.66 -5.56 4.72
CA ARG A 113 14.50 -6.92 4.21
C ARG A 113 15.32 -7.17 2.96
N GLY A 114 15.36 -8.42 2.52
CA GLY A 114 15.77 -8.79 1.16
C GLY A 114 17.22 -9.23 1.01
N TRP A 115 17.99 -9.29 2.10
CA TRP A 115 19.36 -9.79 2.02
C TRP A 115 19.40 -11.30 1.75
N ASN A 116 20.46 -11.76 1.08
CA ASN A 116 20.63 -13.17 0.72
C ASN A 116 22.12 -13.51 0.69
N GLN A 117 22.55 -14.43 1.55
CA GLN A 117 23.96 -14.85 1.64
C GLN A 117 24.49 -15.47 0.35
N SER A 118 23.62 -16.05 -0.48
CA SER A 118 24.01 -16.61 -1.78
C SER A 118 24.53 -15.53 -2.72
N ASP A 119 24.07 -14.29 -2.57
CA ASP A 119 24.56 -13.15 -3.34
C ASP A 119 26.00 -12.77 -2.92
N TRP A 120 26.45 -13.23 -1.75
CA TRP A 120 27.77 -12.96 -1.15
C TRP A 120 28.67 -14.19 -1.12
N GLY A 121 28.45 -15.15 -2.02
CA GLY A 121 29.28 -16.36 -2.11
C GLY A 121 29.12 -17.31 -0.91
N GLY A 122 28.02 -17.20 -0.15
CA GLY A 122 27.74 -18.01 1.04
C GLY A 122 28.29 -17.42 2.34
N GLU A 123 28.89 -16.23 2.31
CA GLU A 123 29.33 -15.53 3.50
C GLU A 123 28.13 -15.18 4.41
N LEU A 124 28.18 -15.63 5.67
CA LEU A 124 27.14 -15.33 6.64
C LEU A 124 27.41 -13.96 7.29
N PRO A 125 26.43 -13.06 7.31
CA PRO A 125 26.60 -11.77 7.96
C PRO A 125 26.59 -11.93 9.49
N THR A 126 27.13 -10.93 10.19
CA THR A 126 27.24 -10.94 11.66
C THR A 126 26.86 -9.57 12.24
N ALA A 127 26.65 -9.49 13.54
CA ALA A 127 26.35 -8.26 14.26
C ALA A 127 27.44 -7.20 14.04
N ALA A 128 28.71 -7.62 14.01
CA ALA A 128 29.86 -6.73 13.78
C ALA A 128 29.78 -5.99 12.45
N HIS A 129 29.29 -6.64 11.39
CA HIS A 129 29.07 -6.01 10.09
C HIS A 129 28.04 -4.87 10.17
N LEU A 130 26.95 -5.03 10.94
CA LEU A 130 25.98 -3.95 11.16
C LEU A 130 26.46 -2.91 12.17
N ASP A 131 27.25 -3.30 13.16
CA ASP A 131 27.86 -2.36 14.10
C ASP A 131 28.82 -1.39 13.37
N ALA A 132 29.49 -1.86 12.31
CA ALA A 132 30.26 -1.00 11.40
C ALA A 132 29.39 -0.05 10.55
N ALA A 133 28.08 -0.32 10.42
CA ALA A 133 27.12 0.62 9.84
C ALA A 133 26.67 1.64 10.90
N THR A 134 26.31 1.17 12.10
CA THR A 134 25.90 2.01 13.22
C THR A 134 25.85 1.21 14.54
N THR A 135 26.24 1.88 15.63
CA THR A 135 26.03 1.41 17.01
C THR A 135 25.00 2.24 17.78
N GLU A 136 24.52 3.34 17.18
CA GLU A 136 23.53 4.26 17.79
C GLU A 136 22.08 3.82 17.57
N HIS A 137 21.85 2.96 16.58
CA HIS A 137 20.53 2.45 16.23
C HIS A 137 20.47 0.92 16.39
N PRO A 138 19.41 0.37 16.99
CA PRO A 138 19.13 -1.05 16.85
C PRO A 138 18.76 -1.35 15.39
N VAL A 139 19.37 -2.39 14.82
CA VAL A 139 19.16 -2.81 13.43
C VAL A 139 18.59 -4.22 13.42
N PHE A 140 17.54 -4.46 12.61
CA PHE A 140 17.03 -5.81 12.34
C PHE A 140 16.54 -5.95 10.89
N LEU A 141 17.10 -6.92 10.17
CA LEU A 141 16.92 -7.07 8.73
C LEU A 141 16.47 -8.49 8.39
N ASN A 142 15.31 -8.63 7.74
CA ASN A 142 14.82 -9.94 7.31
C ASN A 142 15.51 -10.40 6.02
N SER A 143 15.76 -11.69 5.88
CA SER A 143 16.30 -12.24 4.64
C SER A 143 15.28 -12.18 3.50
N ARG A 144 15.75 -12.45 2.29
CA ARG A 144 14.92 -12.55 1.08
C ARG A 144 13.82 -13.60 1.21
N SER A 145 14.09 -14.72 1.89
CA SER A 145 13.10 -15.78 2.12
C SER A 145 12.14 -15.47 3.26
N GLY A 146 12.51 -14.57 4.17
CA GLY A 146 11.75 -14.27 5.38
C GLY A 146 11.97 -15.25 6.54
N HIS A 147 12.82 -16.27 6.36
CA HIS A 147 13.09 -17.32 7.35
C HIS A 147 14.33 -17.06 8.24
N SER A 148 14.96 -15.89 8.06
CA SER A 148 16.07 -15.48 8.92
C SER A 148 16.11 -13.97 9.13
N GLY A 149 16.63 -13.57 10.29
CA GLY A 149 16.80 -12.19 10.71
C GLY A 149 18.27 -11.90 11.06
N TRP A 150 18.72 -10.69 10.73
CA TRP A 150 20.08 -10.21 10.98
C TRP A 150 20.05 -8.96 11.84
N ALA A 151 20.64 -9.04 13.05
CA ALA A 151 20.60 -8.02 14.08
C ALA A 151 22.01 -7.52 14.46
N ASN A 152 22.12 -6.24 14.84
CA ASN A 152 23.37 -5.67 15.37
C ASN A 152 23.46 -5.79 16.90
N SER A 153 24.61 -5.43 17.48
CA SER A 153 24.81 -5.53 18.92
C SER A 153 23.85 -4.66 19.74
N ALA A 154 23.40 -3.52 19.18
CA ALA A 154 22.41 -2.66 19.85
C ALA A 154 21.05 -3.33 19.96
N ALA A 155 20.59 -4.03 18.93
CA ALA A 155 19.36 -4.82 18.97
C ALA A 155 19.47 -6.01 19.94
N LEU A 156 20.61 -6.73 19.96
CA LEU A 156 20.87 -7.81 20.91
C LEU A 156 20.77 -7.34 22.36
N ARG A 157 21.43 -6.20 22.69
CA ARG A 157 21.38 -5.61 24.04
C ARG A 157 19.96 -5.21 24.44
N LEU A 158 19.20 -4.63 23.52
CA LEU A 158 17.82 -4.20 23.77
C LEU A 158 16.90 -5.41 24.03
N ALA A 159 17.11 -6.50 23.29
CA ALA A 159 16.35 -7.74 23.45
C ALA A 159 16.82 -8.62 24.63
N GLY A 160 17.94 -8.28 25.27
CA GLY A 160 18.53 -9.08 26.33
C GLY A 160 19.07 -10.43 25.85
N VAL A 161 19.47 -10.54 24.58
CA VAL A 161 20.04 -11.77 24.00
C VAL A 161 21.55 -11.82 24.23
N ASP A 162 22.01 -12.90 24.86
CA ASP A 162 23.39 -13.17 25.21
C ASP A 162 23.77 -14.65 25.01
N MET A 163 24.98 -15.05 25.43
CA MET A 163 25.45 -16.44 25.32
C MET A 163 24.63 -17.46 26.13
N ASN A 164 23.88 -17.01 27.13
CA ASN A 164 23.06 -17.88 28.00
C ASN A 164 21.61 -17.96 27.53
N THR A 165 21.23 -17.17 26.54
CA THR A 165 19.88 -17.18 25.97
C THR A 165 19.68 -18.50 25.24
N ALA A 166 18.67 -19.28 25.64
CA ALA A 166 18.33 -20.54 24.99
C ALA A 166 17.63 -20.31 23.64
N ASP A 167 17.75 -21.29 22.75
CA ASP A 167 17.00 -21.30 21.50
C ASP A 167 15.50 -21.55 21.78
N PRO A 168 14.59 -20.80 21.12
CA PRO A 168 13.15 -21.05 21.27
C PRO A 168 12.72 -22.31 20.51
N ALA A 169 11.55 -22.83 20.86
CA ALA A 169 10.99 -23.98 20.15
C ALA A 169 10.76 -23.65 18.67
N GLY A 170 11.40 -24.41 17.77
CA GLY A 170 11.29 -24.22 16.33
C GLY A 170 12.09 -23.03 15.80
N GLY A 171 13.17 -22.64 16.47
CA GLY A 171 14.06 -21.56 16.04
C GLY A 171 15.47 -21.75 16.57
N GLU A 172 16.41 -21.02 15.99
CA GLU A 172 17.84 -21.10 16.35
C GLU A 172 18.48 -19.72 16.42
N ILE A 173 19.23 -19.45 17.48
CA ILE A 173 20.16 -18.32 17.53
C ILE A 173 21.51 -18.84 17.03
N VAL A 174 21.97 -18.34 15.89
CA VAL A 174 23.25 -18.76 15.33
C VAL A 174 24.37 -18.24 16.24
N ARG A 175 25.25 -19.12 16.70
CA ARG A 175 26.37 -18.81 17.60
C ARG A 175 27.70 -19.11 16.93
N ASP A 176 28.73 -18.36 17.28
CA ASP A 176 30.10 -18.63 16.85
C ASP A 176 30.76 -19.76 17.68
N ALA A 177 32.02 -20.06 17.38
CA ALA A 177 32.79 -21.11 18.07
C ALA A 177 32.98 -20.85 19.58
N SER A 178 32.78 -19.62 20.06
CA SER A 178 32.84 -19.26 21.48
C SER A 178 31.47 -19.34 22.18
N GLY A 179 30.40 -19.63 21.43
CA GLY A 179 29.03 -19.66 21.94
C GLY A 179 28.37 -18.27 21.97
N GLN A 180 29.01 -17.23 21.43
CA GLN A 180 28.42 -15.90 21.37
C GLN A 180 27.43 -15.82 20.19
N PRO A 181 26.21 -15.27 20.39
CA PRO A 181 25.28 -14.97 19.30
C PRO A 181 25.94 -14.13 18.19
N THR A 182 25.90 -14.62 16.96
CA THR A 182 26.49 -13.93 15.80
C THR A 182 25.65 -12.75 15.33
N GLY A 183 24.40 -12.63 15.79
CA GLY A 183 23.40 -11.69 15.29
C GLY A 183 22.47 -12.28 14.23
N LEU A 184 22.62 -13.56 13.86
CA LEU A 184 21.69 -14.27 12.98
C LEU A 184 20.67 -15.09 13.78
N PHE A 185 19.42 -15.01 13.37
CA PHE A 185 18.27 -15.68 13.98
C PHE A 185 17.49 -16.43 12.91
N LEU A 186 17.14 -17.69 13.17
CA LEU A 186 16.39 -18.53 12.25
C LEU A 186 14.99 -18.81 12.79
N GLU A 187 14.01 -18.77 11.90
CA GLU A 187 12.61 -19.11 12.19
C GLU A 187 12.06 -18.36 13.42
N THR A 188 11.47 -19.06 14.39
CA THR A 188 10.88 -18.43 15.59
C THR A 188 11.89 -17.67 16.47
N ALA A 189 13.19 -17.88 16.30
CA ALA A 189 14.20 -17.09 17.02
C ALA A 189 14.22 -15.63 16.58
N MET A 190 13.71 -15.31 15.39
CA MET A 190 13.53 -13.93 14.93
C MET A 190 12.63 -13.12 15.87
N ASP A 191 11.65 -13.76 16.52
CA ASP A 191 10.72 -13.11 17.44
C ASP A 191 11.39 -12.59 18.71
N LEU A 192 12.56 -13.13 19.07
CA LEU A 192 13.37 -12.63 20.19
C LEU A 192 13.78 -11.17 19.97
N ILE A 193 14.02 -10.77 18.72
CA ILE A 193 14.32 -9.38 18.35
C ILE A 193 13.06 -8.64 17.89
N GLY A 194 12.26 -9.28 17.02
CA GLY A 194 11.12 -8.64 16.34
C GLY A 194 10.11 -8.02 17.28
N LYS A 195 9.81 -8.67 18.42
CA LYS A 195 8.84 -8.17 19.42
C LYS A 195 9.25 -6.84 20.09
N HIS A 196 10.52 -6.46 20.00
CA HIS A 196 11.02 -5.21 20.55
C HIS A 196 10.98 -4.05 19.55
N ILE A 197 10.66 -4.32 18.28
CA ILE A 197 10.45 -3.29 17.28
C ILE A 197 9.10 -2.63 17.58
N PRO A 198 9.07 -1.31 17.88
CA PRO A 198 7.83 -0.63 18.20
C PRO A 198 6.91 -0.60 16.98
N THR A 199 5.61 -0.74 17.22
CA THR A 199 4.60 -0.39 16.24
C THR A 199 4.70 1.11 15.93
N PRO A 200 4.51 1.54 14.66
CA PRO A 200 4.49 2.95 14.33
C PRO A 200 3.51 3.74 15.20
N THR A 201 3.92 4.92 15.62
CA THR A 201 3.02 5.89 16.26
C THR A 201 2.11 6.54 15.22
N PRO A 202 0.96 7.13 15.61
CA PRO A 202 0.09 7.87 14.68
C PRO A 202 0.81 8.96 13.88
N GLN A 203 1.85 9.58 14.45
CA GLN A 203 2.68 10.57 13.76
C GLN A 203 3.59 9.91 12.71
N GLU A 204 4.22 8.78 13.03
CA GLU A 204 5.05 8.04 12.07
C GLU A 204 4.22 7.49 10.90
N GLU A 205 2.98 7.08 11.14
CA GLU A 205 2.01 6.68 10.09
C GLU A 205 1.65 7.84 9.15
N GLU A 206 1.43 9.04 9.70
CA GLU A 206 1.20 10.26 8.92
C GLU A 206 2.42 10.62 8.06
N GLU A 207 3.61 10.61 8.66
CA GLU A 207 4.88 10.89 7.96
C GLU A 207 5.14 9.87 6.84
N ALA A 208 4.86 8.58 7.08
CA ALA A 208 4.93 7.51 6.10
C ALA A 208 3.95 7.73 4.94
N THR A 209 2.69 7.98 5.26
CA THR A 209 1.64 8.26 4.27
C THR A 209 2.01 9.47 3.40
N LEU A 210 2.50 10.55 4.01
CA LEU A 210 2.94 11.75 3.28
C LEU A 210 4.14 11.46 2.37
N LEU A 211 5.05 10.57 2.77
CA LEU A 211 6.16 10.13 1.93
C LEU A 211 5.66 9.40 0.68
N ALA A 212 4.71 8.48 0.83
CA ALA A 212 4.10 7.77 -0.29
C ALA A 212 3.32 8.72 -1.21
N MET A 213 2.53 9.64 -0.64
CA MET A 213 1.81 10.66 -1.41
C MET A 213 2.76 11.50 -2.27
N ARG A 214 3.90 11.95 -1.71
CA ARG A 214 4.92 12.68 -2.48
C ARG A 214 5.51 11.87 -3.62
N ALA A 215 5.75 10.57 -3.41
CA ALA A 215 6.25 9.69 -4.48
C ALA A 215 5.22 9.49 -5.59
N MET A 216 3.95 9.28 -5.23
CA MET A 216 2.85 9.12 -6.18
C MET A 216 2.60 10.38 -7.00
N ASN A 217 2.65 11.57 -6.38
CA ASN A 217 2.52 12.84 -7.10
C ASN A 217 3.59 13.01 -8.19
N LYS A 218 4.83 12.53 -7.96
CA LYS A 218 5.94 12.64 -8.94
C LYS A 218 5.66 11.89 -10.24
N VAL A 219 4.80 10.87 -10.19
CA VAL A 219 4.40 10.07 -11.36
C VAL A 219 3.00 10.45 -11.88
N GLY A 220 2.43 11.56 -11.39
CA GLY A 220 1.17 12.11 -11.89
C GLY A 220 -0.10 11.52 -11.26
N LEU A 221 0.03 10.72 -10.19
CA LEU A 221 -1.12 10.25 -9.42
C LEU A 221 -1.71 11.40 -8.59
N THR A 222 -3.04 11.51 -8.59
CA THR A 222 -3.80 12.54 -7.86
C THR A 222 -4.94 11.96 -7.02
N GLY A 223 -5.17 10.65 -7.12
CA GLY A 223 -6.10 9.92 -6.29
C GLY A 223 -5.79 8.43 -6.27
N VAL A 224 -6.35 7.74 -5.28
CA VAL A 224 -6.13 6.31 -5.06
C VAL A 224 -7.37 5.63 -4.47
N HIS A 225 -7.54 4.34 -4.76
CA HIS A 225 -8.42 3.45 -4.01
C HIS A 225 -7.55 2.66 -3.03
N CYS A 226 -7.71 2.96 -1.74
CA CYS A 226 -6.85 2.49 -0.67
C CYS A 226 -7.43 1.26 0.03
N MET A 227 -6.67 0.18 0.02
CA MET A 227 -7.01 -1.13 0.59
C MET A 227 -6.36 -1.40 1.96
N ASP A 228 -5.74 -0.38 2.58
CA ASP A 228 -5.08 -0.50 3.89
C ASP A 228 -6.04 -0.97 5.01
N GLY A 229 -5.50 -1.50 6.10
CA GLY A 229 -6.28 -1.82 7.30
C GLY A 229 -6.59 -3.29 7.52
N GLU A 230 -6.01 -4.18 6.71
CA GLU A 230 -5.72 -5.53 7.17
C GLU A 230 -4.74 -5.43 8.35
N GLY A 231 -5.15 -5.87 9.54
CA GLY A 231 -4.42 -5.63 10.80
C GLY A 231 -4.90 -4.43 11.63
N GLY A 232 -5.89 -3.64 11.17
CA GLY A 232 -6.54 -2.61 11.99
C GLY A 232 -7.24 -1.48 11.22
N ILE A 233 -8.38 -1.00 11.74
CA ILE A 233 -9.19 0.11 11.19
C ILE A 233 -8.48 1.48 11.21
N GLN A 234 -7.36 1.61 11.92
CA GLN A 234 -6.75 2.89 12.29
C GLN A 234 -6.31 3.75 11.10
N THR A 235 -6.08 3.15 9.94
CA THR A 235 -5.59 3.86 8.73
C THR A 235 -6.58 4.92 8.23
N PHE A 236 -7.90 4.74 8.42
CA PHE A 236 -8.86 5.81 8.08
C PHE A 236 -8.63 7.08 8.91
N GLY A 237 -8.27 6.92 10.20
CA GLY A 237 -7.96 8.03 11.09
C GLY A 237 -6.71 8.80 10.65
N THR A 238 -5.69 8.12 10.15
CA THR A 238 -4.48 8.75 9.58
C THR A 238 -4.85 9.68 8.43
N TYR A 239 -5.70 9.23 7.51
CA TYR A 239 -6.16 10.06 6.39
C TYR A 239 -7.02 11.25 6.85
N GLN A 240 -7.85 11.08 7.90
CA GLN A 240 -8.63 12.18 8.47
C GLN A 240 -7.72 13.26 9.06
N ARG A 241 -6.72 12.88 9.88
CA ARG A 241 -5.79 13.84 10.49
C ARG A 241 -4.99 14.61 9.43
N LEU A 242 -4.45 13.93 8.42
CA LEU A 242 -3.77 14.58 7.29
C LEU A 242 -4.69 15.54 6.51
N ARG A 243 -5.98 15.19 6.38
CA ARG A 243 -6.97 16.03 5.72
C ARG A 243 -7.28 17.29 6.53
N GLU A 244 -7.44 17.17 7.85
CA GLU A 244 -7.69 18.28 8.79
C GLU A 244 -6.52 19.26 8.86
N GLN A 245 -5.29 18.73 8.79
CA GLN A 245 -4.06 19.54 8.73
C GLN A 245 -3.85 20.21 7.36
N GLY A 246 -4.65 19.88 6.34
CA GLY A 246 -4.46 20.37 4.97
C GLY A 246 -3.25 19.78 4.25
N ALA A 247 -2.69 18.67 4.75
CA ALA A 247 -1.46 18.06 4.25
C ALA A 247 -1.70 17.00 3.15
N SER A 248 -2.94 16.52 2.99
CA SER A 248 -3.27 15.51 1.97
C SER A 248 -3.14 16.06 0.55
N SER A 249 -2.36 15.38 -0.29
CA SER A 249 -2.22 15.71 -1.71
C SER A 249 -2.95 14.77 -2.67
N LEU A 250 -3.51 13.66 -2.15
CA LEU A 250 -4.22 12.66 -2.93
C LEU A 250 -5.69 12.58 -2.49
N ARG A 251 -6.58 12.31 -3.46
CA ARG A 251 -7.97 11.91 -3.16
C ARG A 251 -8.02 10.42 -2.85
N VAL A 252 -8.46 10.06 -1.66
CA VAL A 252 -8.48 8.68 -1.17
C VAL A 252 -9.91 8.14 -1.13
N VAL A 253 -10.15 7.06 -1.86
CA VAL A 253 -11.33 6.21 -1.70
C VAL A 253 -10.93 5.04 -0.80
N LYS A 254 -11.37 5.04 0.46
CA LYS A 254 -11.01 4.00 1.43
C LYS A 254 -11.94 2.80 1.32
N MET A 255 -11.39 1.63 1.06
CA MET A 255 -12.09 0.36 1.26
C MET A 255 -11.85 -0.13 2.69
N LEU A 256 -12.91 -0.39 3.45
CA LEU A 256 -12.81 -0.91 4.81
C LEU A 256 -12.59 -2.43 4.77
N PRO A 257 -11.82 -3.03 5.70
CA PRO A 257 -11.66 -4.48 5.74
C PRO A 257 -13.00 -5.18 6.03
N VAL A 258 -13.21 -6.40 5.54
CA VAL A 258 -14.47 -7.14 5.73
C VAL A 258 -14.85 -7.33 7.20
N GLN A 259 -13.88 -7.40 8.09
CA GLN A 259 -14.08 -7.47 9.54
C GLN A 259 -14.75 -6.21 10.11
N ALA A 260 -14.70 -5.08 9.39
CA ALA A 260 -15.37 -3.84 9.73
C ALA A 260 -16.81 -3.75 9.21
N LEU A 261 -17.28 -4.72 8.40
CA LEU A 261 -18.58 -4.65 7.71
C LEU A 261 -19.73 -4.38 8.68
N ASP A 262 -19.83 -5.15 9.76
CA ASP A 262 -20.93 -4.99 10.73
C ASP A 262 -20.88 -3.67 11.49
N HIS A 263 -19.68 -3.21 11.82
CA HIS A 263 -19.50 -1.90 12.44
C HIS A 263 -19.89 -0.77 11.48
N ALA A 264 -19.52 -0.88 10.20
CA ALA A 264 -19.88 0.10 9.17
C ALA A 264 -21.40 0.15 8.96
N ILE A 265 -22.06 -1.02 8.90
CA ILE A 265 -23.53 -1.12 8.81
C ILE A 265 -24.18 -0.52 10.06
N GLY A 266 -23.73 -0.90 11.25
CA GLY A 266 -24.26 -0.40 12.52
C GLY A 266 -24.13 1.11 12.68
N ALA A 267 -23.06 1.70 12.13
CA ALA A 267 -22.85 3.15 12.08
C ALA A 267 -23.62 3.84 10.94
N GLY A 268 -24.32 3.10 10.08
CA GLY A 268 -25.06 3.65 8.94
C GLY A 268 -24.18 4.16 7.80
N LEU A 269 -22.92 3.71 7.71
CA LEU A 269 -21.99 4.12 6.66
C LEU A 269 -22.43 3.55 5.31
N ARG A 270 -22.34 4.38 4.27
CA ARG A 270 -22.62 4.02 2.87
C ARG A 270 -21.45 4.42 1.99
N ALA A 271 -21.34 3.80 0.81
CA ALA A 271 -20.36 4.21 -0.18
C ALA A 271 -20.56 5.70 -0.55
N GLY A 272 -19.45 6.42 -0.64
CA GLY A 272 -19.40 7.87 -0.86
C GLY A 272 -19.45 8.73 0.41
N TYR A 273 -19.66 8.15 1.60
CA TYR A 273 -19.59 8.91 2.86
C TYR A 273 -18.21 9.54 3.05
N GLY A 274 -18.16 10.85 3.27
CA GLY A 274 -16.93 11.65 3.36
C GLY A 274 -17.01 12.93 2.52
N ASP A 275 -15.87 13.38 1.99
CA ASP A 275 -15.77 14.55 1.11
C ASP A 275 -15.06 14.20 -0.23
N ALA A 276 -14.72 15.23 -1.01
CA ALA A 276 -14.04 15.05 -2.30
C ALA A 276 -12.59 14.54 -2.20
N TRP A 277 -12.01 14.51 -0.99
CA TRP A 277 -10.62 14.14 -0.70
C TRP A 277 -10.51 12.83 0.05
N LEU A 278 -11.43 12.52 0.96
CA LEU A 278 -11.47 11.25 1.66
C LEU A 278 -12.92 10.78 1.75
N ARG A 279 -13.18 9.60 1.21
CA ARG A 279 -14.50 8.97 1.27
C ARG A 279 -14.42 7.47 1.40
N ILE A 280 -15.42 6.86 2.02
CA ILE A 280 -15.61 5.42 2.07
C ILE A 280 -16.03 4.92 0.70
N GLY A 281 -15.27 4.00 0.12
CA GLY A 281 -15.62 3.33 -1.15
C GLY A 281 -16.52 2.13 -0.93
N GLY A 282 -16.25 1.34 0.11
CA GLY A 282 -16.94 0.07 0.37
C GLY A 282 -16.10 -0.86 1.23
N ILE A 283 -16.19 -2.16 0.96
CA ILE A 283 -15.51 -3.23 1.70
C ILE A 283 -14.47 -3.93 0.83
N LYS A 284 -13.28 -4.19 1.38
CA LYS A 284 -12.24 -5.05 0.83
C LYS A 284 -12.38 -6.46 1.40
N VAL A 285 -12.42 -7.46 0.52
CA VAL A 285 -12.48 -8.89 0.84
C VAL A 285 -11.33 -9.60 0.12
N PHE A 286 -10.87 -10.73 0.64
CA PHE A 286 -9.95 -11.63 -0.04
C PHE A 286 -10.60 -12.98 -0.26
N SER A 287 -10.54 -13.53 -1.49
CA SER A 287 -11.00 -14.89 -1.76
C SER A 287 -9.88 -15.92 -1.66
N ASP A 288 -8.64 -15.54 -1.97
CA ASP A 288 -7.49 -16.43 -2.02
C ASP A 288 -6.16 -15.71 -1.76
N GLY A 289 -5.06 -16.44 -1.84
CA GLY A 289 -3.70 -15.94 -1.68
C GLY A 289 -3.08 -15.38 -2.97
N ALA A 290 -1.83 -15.73 -3.25
CA ALA A 290 -1.06 -15.22 -4.39
C ALA A 290 -0.32 -16.34 -5.14
N LEU A 291 0.03 -16.08 -6.40
CA LEU A 291 0.72 -17.06 -7.26
C LEU A 291 2.14 -17.36 -6.77
N GLY A 292 2.90 -16.36 -6.32
CA GLY A 292 4.28 -16.51 -5.87
C GLY A 292 4.47 -17.59 -4.79
N PRO A 293 3.75 -17.52 -3.66
CA PRO A 293 3.75 -18.56 -2.63
C PRO A 293 2.87 -19.79 -2.96
N LYS A 294 2.32 -19.87 -4.19
CA LYS A 294 1.41 -20.93 -4.64
C LYS A 294 0.17 -21.13 -3.75
N SER A 295 -0.40 -20.01 -3.28
CA SER A 295 -1.59 -20.00 -2.43
C SER A 295 -2.83 -19.41 -3.12
N ALA A 296 -2.70 -18.82 -4.31
CA ALA A 296 -3.85 -18.44 -5.12
C ALA A 296 -4.66 -19.69 -5.51
N ALA A 297 -5.98 -19.60 -5.43
CA ALA A 297 -6.89 -20.74 -5.57
C ALA A 297 -7.10 -21.11 -7.04
N MET A 298 -6.52 -22.23 -7.45
CA MET A 298 -6.49 -22.69 -8.83
C MET A 298 -7.51 -23.81 -9.08
N VAL A 299 -8.00 -23.93 -10.32
CA VAL A 299 -8.82 -25.09 -10.73
C VAL A 299 -7.96 -26.34 -10.88
N GLN A 300 -6.77 -26.20 -11.46
CA GLN A 300 -5.80 -27.28 -11.60
C GLN A 300 -4.67 -27.15 -10.57
N PRO A 301 -4.01 -28.26 -10.18
CA PRO A 301 -2.88 -28.18 -9.26
C PRO A 301 -1.72 -27.35 -9.83
N TYR A 302 -0.92 -26.76 -8.95
CA TYR A 302 0.33 -26.11 -9.32
C TYR A 302 1.31 -27.10 -9.94
N GLU A 303 2.11 -26.63 -10.89
CA GLU A 303 3.15 -27.45 -11.51
C GLU A 303 4.15 -27.96 -10.45
N GLY A 304 4.42 -29.27 -10.50
CA GLY A 304 5.25 -29.97 -9.52
C GLY A 304 4.57 -30.29 -8.19
N GLU A 305 3.33 -29.87 -7.96
CA GLU A 305 2.61 -30.05 -6.70
C GLU A 305 1.18 -30.61 -6.95
N PRO A 306 1.05 -31.92 -7.21
CA PRO A 306 -0.19 -32.51 -7.71
C PRO A 306 -1.39 -32.42 -6.76
N SER A 307 -1.16 -32.12 -5.48
CA SER A 307 -2.21 -31.92 -4.46
C SER A 307 -2.43 -30.45 -4.08
N ASN A 308 -1.58 -29.53 -4.54
CA ASN A 308 -1.72 -28.12 -4.19
C ASN A 308 -2.56 -27.39 -5.24
N THR A 309 -3.77 -26.97 -4.87
CA THR A 309 -4.64 -26.13 -5.70
C THR A 309 -4.85 -24.73 -5.09
N GLY A 310 -3.93 -24.30 -4.21
CA GLY A 310 -4.04 -23.07 -3.46
C GLY A 310 -5.02 -23.14 -2.30
N ILE A 311 -5.31 -21.97 -1.72
CA ILE A 311 -6.07 -21.81 -0.48
C ILE A 311 -7.25 -20.89 -0.74
N ASP A 312 -8.46 -21.36 -0.41
CA ASP A 312 -9.64 -20.50 -0.33
C ASP A 312 -9.66 -19.85 1.06
N ILE A 313 -9.63 -18.52 1.12
CA ILE A 313 -9.73 -17.78 2.39
C ILE A 313 -11.16 -17.85 2.93
N TYR A 314 -12.13 -17.73 2.02
CA TYR A 314 -13.55 -17.92 2.28
C TYR A 314 -14.15 -18.77 1.17
N ASP A 315 -15.13 -19.61 1.53
CA ASP A 315 -15.93 -20.32 0.54
C ASP A 315 -16.85 -19.37 -0.24
N LYS A 316 -17.45 -19.88 -1.32
CA LYS A 316 -18.29 -19.11 -2.23
C LYS A 316 -19.52 -18.54 -1.53
N GLU A 317 -20.12 -19.33 -0.65
CA GLU A 317 -21.32 -18.99 0.12
C GLU A 317 -21.01 -17.77 1.02
N THR A 318 -19.92 -17.82 1.78
CA THR A 318 -19.48 -16.73 2.66
C THR A 318 -19.14 -15.46 1.87
N LEU A 319 -18.42 -15.59 0.74
CA LEU A 319 -18.15 -14.45 -0.14
C LEU A 319 -19.45 -13.82 -0.66
N THR A 320 -20.45 -14.65 -0.98
CA THR A 320 -21.77 -14.20 -1.45
C THR A 320 -22.52 -13.47 -0.34
N GLU A 321 -22.46 -13.98 0.89
CA GLU A 321 -23.07 -13.35 2.05
C GLU A 321 -22.47 -11.98 2.32
N PHE A 322 -21.13 -11.83 2.29
CA PHE A 322 -20.48 -10.53 2.43
C PHE A 322 -20.92 -9.54 1.35
N ALA A 323 -20.96 -9.99 0.08
CA ALA A 323 -21.38 -9.17 -1.04
C ALA A 323 -22.83 -8.69 -0.90
N VAL A 324 -23.78 -9.61 -0.67
CA VAL A 324 -25.20 -9.30 -0.50
C VAL A 324 -25.42 -8.38 0.70
N LYS A 325 -24.75 -8.66 1.82
CA LYS A 325 -24.88 -7.88 3.07
C LYS A 325 -24.37 -6.45 2.90
N ALA A 326 -23.17 -6.26 2.35
CA ALA A 326 -22.62 -4.93 2.09
C ALA A 326 -23.48 -4.14 1.09
N MET A 327 -23.85 -4.76 -0.03
CA MET A 327 -24.57 -4.07 -1.10
C MET A 327 -26.02 -3.72 -0.73
N SER A 328 -26.71 -4.58 0.02
CA SER A 328 -28.05 -4.26 0.55
C SER A 328 -28.06 -3.05 1.50
N HIS A 329 -26.91 -2.71 2.08
CA HIS A 329 -26.71 -1.53 2.93
C HIS A 329 -26.02 -0.37 2.18
N GLY A 330 -25.84 -0.47 0.86
CA GLY A 330 -25.29 0.60 0.03
C GLY A 330 -23.77 0.75 0.11
N LEU A 331 -23.04 -0.30 0.51
CA LEU A 331 -21.58 -0.39 0.43
C LEU A 331 -21.18 -1.22 -0.79
N SER A 332 -20.17 -0.77 -1.54
CA SER A 332 -19.60 -1.59 -2.62
C SER A 332 -18.66 -2.66 -2.05
N VAL A 333 -18.33 -3.68 -2.85
CA VAL A 333 -17.37 -4.73 -2.46
C VAL A 333 -16.27 -4.84 -3.53
N THR A 334 -15.03 -4.89 -3.09
CA THR A 334 -13.86 -5.18 -3.90
C THR A 334 -13.21 -6.44 -3.36
N THR A 335 -13.09 -7.46 -4.21
CA THR A 335 -12.56 -8.77 -3.80
C THR A 335 -11.23 -9.02 -4.49
N HIS A 336 -10.21 -9.30 -3.68
CA HIS A 336 -8.96 -9.87 -4.17
C HIS A 336 -9.22 -11.31 -4.63
N ALA A 337 -8.93 -11.58 -5.90
CA ALA A 337 -9.08 -12.90 -6.52
C ALA A 337 -8.00 -13.09 -7.59
N ILE A 338 -6.98 -13.90 -7.30
CA ILE A 338 -5.86 -14.12 -8.22
C ILE A 338 -6.08 -15.39 -9.04
N GLY A 339 -6.33 -16.51 -8.36
CA GLY A 339 -6.47 -17.80 -9.02
C GLY A 339 -7.74 -17.90 -9.86
N ASP A 340 -7.74 -18.78 -10.86
CA ASP A 340 -8.88 -18.95 -11.76
C ASP A 340 -10.12 -19.52 -11.02
N ARG A 341 -9.93 -20.42 -10.05
CA ARG A 341 -11.01 -20.88 -9.17
C ARG A 341 -11.55 -19.74 -8.31
N ALA A 342 -10.69 -18.92 -7.73
CA ALA A 342 -11.10 -17.72 -6.97
C ALA A 342 -11.93 -16.76 -7.81
N ASN A 343 -11.52 -16.49 -9.05
CA ASN A 343 -12.28 -15.65 -9.98
C ASN A 343 -13.65 -16.25 -10.30
N MET A 344 -13.76 -17.57 -10.50
CA MET A 344 -15.05 -18.25 -10.71
C MET A 344 -15.97 -18.16 -9.48
N MET A 345 -15.43 -18.25 -8.25
CA MET A 345 -16.21 -18.08 -7.02
C MET A 345 -16.74 -16.65 -6.88
N CYS A 346 -15.89 -15.66 -7.20
CA CYS A 346 -16.22 -14.24 -7.15
C CYS A 346 -17.19 -13.80 -8.25
N TRP A 347 -17.31 -14.58 -9.33
CA TRP A 347 -18.23 -14.26 -10.41
C TRP A 347 -19.68 -14.60 -10.03
N MET A 348 -20.27 -13.69 -9.27
CA MET A 348 -21.65 -13.81 -8.80
C MET A 348 -22.56 -13.08 -9.78
N ARG A 349 -23.37 -13.83 -10.52
CA ARG A 349 -24.48 -13.26 -11.27
C ARG A 349 -25.63 -12.98 -10.31
N THR A 350 -25.52 -11.92 -9.51
CA THR A 350 -26.60 -11.51 -8.61
C THR A 350 -27.75 -10.94 -9.46
N ARG A 351 -28.75 -11.79 -9.75
CA ARG A 351 -30.11 -11.33 -10.05
C ARG A 351 -30.76 -10.89 -8.74
N LEU A 352 -30.31 -9.78 -8.18
CA LEU A 352 -31.05 -9.14 -7.09
C LEU A 352 -32.25 -8.45 -7.71
N GLY A 353 -33.39 -9.15 -7.70
CA GLY A 353 -34.68 -8.63 -8.10
C GLY A 353 -35.14 -7.57 -7.11
N CYS A 354 -34.79 -6.31 -7.36
CA CYS A 354 -35.56 -5.20 -6.85
C CYS A 354 -36.53 -4.77 -7.97
N ALA A 355 -37.83 -4.86 -7.69
CA ALA A 355 -38.88 -4.49 -8.61
C ALA A 355 -38.84 -2.97 -8.91
N LYS A 356 -37.98 -2.55 -9.84
CA LYS A 356 -38.21 -1.55 -10.90
C LYS A 356 -36.94 -1.09 -11.62
N GLU A 357 -35.74 -1.42 -11.15
CA GLU A 357 -34.50 -1.12 -11.88
C GLU A 357 -33.52 -2.30 -11.82
N LYS A 358 -33.18 -2.86 -12.98
CA LYS A 358 -32.18 -3.91 -13.13
C LYS A 358 -30.79 -3.28 -12.96
N ILE A 359 -30.28 -3.19 -11.74
CA ILE A 359 -28.88 -2.84 -11.49
C ILE A 359 -28.11 -4.15 -11.35
N GLY A 360 -27.39 -4.53 -12.40
CA GLY A 360 -26.37 -5.57 -12.30
C GLY A 360 -25.18 -5.02 -11.53
N TYR A 361 -24.80 -5.67 -10.45
CA TYR A 361 -23.64 -5.29 -9.67
C TYR A 361 -22.45 -6.13 -10.11
N TRP A 362 -21.35 -5.45 -10.43
CA TRP A 362 -20.10 -6.10 -10.79
C TRP A 362 -19.22 -6.17 -9.55
N LEU A 363 -18.84 -7.38 -9.14
CA LEU A 363 -17.70 -7.57 -8.26
C LEU A 363 -16.46 -7.22 -9.09
N LEU A 364 -15.73 -6.16 -8.73
CA LEU A 364 -14.46 -5.88 -9.37
C LEU A 364 -13.42 -6.83 -8.77
N ALA A 365 -13.08 -7.88 -9.50
CA ALA A 365 -11.88 -8.66 -9.26
C ALA A 365 -10.69 -7.82 -9.69
N ILE A 366 -9.80 -7.50 -8.76
CA ILE A 366 -8.53 -6.84 -9.07
C ILE A 366 -7.49 -7.93 -9.15
N VAL A 367 -7.11 -8.27 -10.38
CA VAL A 367 -5.97 -9.16 -10.67
C VAL A 367 -4.70 -8.33 -10.42
N GLN A 368 -3.88 -8.77 -9.47
CA GLN A 368 -2.54 -8.20 -9.21
C GLN A 368 -1.48 -8.95 -9.99
#